data_AF-A0A1N7Q1U1-F1
#
_entry.id   AF-A0A1N7Q1U1-F1
#
_cell.length_a   1.000
_cell.length_b   1.000
_cell.length_c   1.000
_cell.angle_alpha   90.00
_cell.angle_beta   90.00
_cell.angle_gamma   90.00
#
_symmetry.space_group_name_H-M   'P 1'
#
loop_
_entity.id
_entity.type
_entity.pdbx_description
1 polymer ?
#
loop_
_entity_poly.entity_id
_entity_poly.type
_entity_poly.pdbx_seq_one_letter_code
_entity_poly.pdbx_strand_id
1 'polypeptide(L)'
;MLDIDLLTLTIAVLAMIAFIIPFYLQYRKLNNQKMGIQKQLQEFKSLNQLNIDQEETWRSKYYLGLDRSNKKLIYANWTAEIKIDLIDLTQIGKVSIQESARFVGLGSSKRRVCDLILLKLKLNQQDKEHTLELYDAEKFSDLQGEGPLAKKWEGIIQQEIKRKLVIV
;
A
#
# COMPACT_ATOMS: atom_id res chain seq x y z
N MET A 1 -7.35 -35.71 41.90
CA MET A 1 -7.96 -35.65 40.56
C MET A 1 -8.87 -34.44 40.57
N LEU A 2 -8.82 -33.59 39.53
CA LEU A 2 -9.82 -32.52 39.41
C LEU A 2 -11.12 -33.20 38.99
N ASP A 3 -12.09 -33.28 39.89
CA ASP A 3 -13.46 -33.68 39.54
C ASP A 3 -14.08 -32.48 38.82
N ILE A 4 -13.91 -32.45 37.50
CA ILE A 4 -14.46 -31.41 36.64
C ILE A 4 -15.97 -31.64 36.57
N ASP A 5 -16.72 -30.86 37.35
CA ASP A 5 -18.17 -30.83 37.28
C ASP A 5 -18.62 -30.39 35.87
N LEU A 6 -19.68 -31.01 35.35
CA LEU A 6 -20.27 -30.73 34.04
C LEU A 6 -20.62 -29.23 33.90
N LEU A 7 -21.06 -28.61 35.00
CA LEU A 7 -21.32 -27.18 35.07
C LEU A 7 -20.05 -26.35 34.84
N THR A 8 -18.92 -26.77 35.42
CA THR A 8 -17.64 -26.08 35.23
C THR A 8 -17.14 -26.23 33.78
N LEU A 9 -17.30 -27.42 33.20
CA LEU A 9 -16.92 -27.69 31.80
C LEU A 9 -17.75 -26.84 30.82
N THR A 10 -19.06 -26.77 31.02
CA THR A 10 -19.97 -26.00 30.15
C THR A 10 -19.66 -24.51 30.17
N ILE A 11 -19.41 -23.93 31.36
CA ILE A 11 -19.01 -22.52 31.49
C ILE A 11 -17.67 -22.26 30.77
N ALA A 12 -16.69 -23.15 30.92
CA ALA A 12 -15.40 -23.02 30.25
C ALA A 12 -15.53 -23.04 28.71
N VAL A 13 -16.35 -23.93 28.16
CA VAL A 13 -16.63 -23.99 26.71
C VAL A 13 -17.33 -22.72 26.23
N LEU A 14 -18.35 -22.24 26.95
CA LEU A 14 -19.05 -21.01 26.60
C LEU A 14 -18.14 -19.79 26.63
N ALA A 15 -17.27 -19.69 27.65
CA ALA A 15 -16.28 -18.61 27.74
C ALA A 15 -15.28 -18.66 26.58
N MET A 16 -14.83 -19.85 26.18
CA MET A 16 -13.93 -20.02 25.05
C MET A 16 -14.59 -19.60 23.72
N ILE A 17 -15.85 -20.01 23.49
CA ILE A 17 -16.62 -19.60 22.31
C ILE A 17 -16.80 -18.08 22.29
N ALA A 18 -17.20 -17.48 23.41
CA ALA A 18 -17.37 -16.03 23.53
C ALA A 18 -16.09 -15.26 23.17
N PHE A 19 -14.92 -15.81 23.54
CA PHE A 19 -13.62 -15.22 23.20
C PHE A 19 -13.25 -15.38 21.73
N ILE A 20 -13.60 -16.50 21.09
CA ILE A 20 -13.27 -16.77 19.67
C ILE A 20 -14.11 -15.93 18.70
N ILE A 21 -15.39 -15.68 19.03
CA ILE A 21 -16.34 -14.94 18.18
C ILE A 21 -15.77 -13.62 17.63
N PRO A 22 -15.24 -12.67 18.44
CA PRO A 22 -14.74 -11.40 17.90
C PRO A 22 -13.58 -11.58 16.91
N PHE A 23 -12.69 -12.56 17.14
CA PHE A 23 -11.60 -12.84 16.19
C PHE A 23 -12.13 -13.40 14.88
N TYR A 24 -13.11 -14.30 14.94
CA TYR A 24 -13.73 -14.87 13.73
C TYR A 24 -14.48 -13.80 12.92
N LEU A 25 -15.24 -12.93 13.58
CA LEU A 25 -15.92 -11.80 12.92
C LEU A 25 -14.92 -10.85 12.26
N GLN A 26 -13.82 -10.52 12.95
CA GLN A 26 -12.76 -9.68 12.40
C GLN A 26 -12.08 -10.35 11.20
N TYR A 27 -11.77 -11.65 11.28
CA TYR A 27 -11.20 -12.41 10.17
C TYR A 27 -12.09 -12.39 8.94
N ARG A 28 -13.39 -12.66 9.11
CA ARG A 28 -14.37 -12.63 8.02
C ARG A 28 -14.48 -11.25 7.38
N LYS A 29 -14.51 -10.19 8.20
CA LYS A 29 -14.55 -8.80 7.72
C LYS A 29 -13.34 -8.46 6.86
N LEU A 30 -12.13 -8.84 7.30
CA LEU A 30 -10.90 -8.60 6.54
C LEU A 30 -10.91 -9.34 5.19
N ASN A 31 -11.41 -10.58 5.16
CA ASN A 31 -11.43 -11.36 3.92
C ASN A 31 -12.43 -10.79 2.91
N ASN A 32 -13.61 -10.37 3.37
CA ASN A 32 -14.62 -9.72 2.51
C ASN A 32 -14.09 -8.40 1.94
N GLN A 33 -13.35 -7.61 2.74
CA GLN A 33 -12.72 -6.37 2.26
C GLN A 33 -11.69 -6.65 1.16
N LYS A 34 -10.82 -7.65 1.35
CA LYS A 34 -9.83 -8.04 0.34
C LYS A 34 -10.49 -8.43 -0.98
N MET A 35 -11.55 -9.24 -0.92
CA MET A 35 -12.31 -9.64 -2.12
C MET A 35 -12.96 -8.43 -2.80
N GLY A 36 -13.52 -7.48 -2.04
CA GLY A 36 -14.10 -6.25 -2.59
C GLY A 36 -13.06 -5.38 -3.31
N ILE A 37 -11.89 -5.20 -2.69
CA ILE A 37 -10.75 -4.47 -3.26
C ILE A 37 -10.30 -5.11 -4.58
N GLN A 38 -10.13 -6.42 -4.59
CA GLN A 38 -9.71 -7.15 -5.79
C GLN A 38 -10.72 -7.02 -6.93
N LYS A 39 -12.02 -7.12 -6.63
CA LYS A 39 -13.08 -6.93 -7.64
C LYS A 39 -13.05 -5.53 -8.23
N GLN A 40 -13.02 -4.49 -7.39
CA GLN A 40 -12.94 -3.10 -7.86
C GLN A 40 -11.70 -2.85 -8.72
N LEU A 41 -10.57 -3.40 -8.33
CA LEU A 41 -9.33 -3.27 -9.10
C LEU A 41 -9.43 -4.01 -10.45
N GLN A 42 -10.02 -5.21 -10.49
CA GLN A 42 -10.23 -5.95 -11.73
C GLN A 42 -11.21 -5.26 -12.68
N GLU A 43 -12.30 -4.71 -12.14
CA GLU A 43 -13.27 -3.90 -12.88
C GLU A 43 -12.58 -2.66 -13.47
N PHE A 44 -11.76 -1.96 -12.68
CA PHE A 44 -11.01 -0.80 -13.15
C PHE A 44 -10.00 -1.16 -14.26
N LYS A 45 -9.24 -2.25 -14.08
CA LYS A 45 -8.30 -2.75 -15.09
C LYS A 45 -9.02 -3.10 -16.40
N SER A 46 -10.16 -3.78 -16.30
CA SER A 46 -10.96 -4.21 -17.45
C SER A 46 -11.59 -3.02 -18.19
N LEU A 47 -12.17 -2.07 -17.46
CA LEU A 47 -12.77 -0.85 -18.02
C LEU A 47 -11.75 -0.02 -18.82
N ASN A 48 -10.51 0.04 -18.33
CA ASN A 48 -9.44 0.82 -18.94
C ASN A 48 -8.56 0.00 -19.89
N GLN A 49 -8.89 -1.28 -20.13
CA GLN A 49 -8.15 -2.22 -21.00
C GLN A 49 -6.66 -2.28 -20.66
N LEU A 50 -6.34 -2.29 -19.36
CA LEU A 50 -4.96 -2.24 -18.88
C LEU A 50 -4.35 -3.63 -18.81
N ASN A 51 -3.14 -3.76 -19.36
CA ASN A 51 -2.35 -4.98 -19.27
C ASN A 51 -1.18 -4.75 -18.29
N ILE A 52 -1.28 -5.32 -17.10
CA ILE A 52 -0.31 -5.04 -16.03
C ILE A 52 0.86 -6.00 -16.10
N ASP A 53 2.04 -5.46 -16.44
CA ASP A 53 3.29 -6.20 -16.51
C ASP A 53 3.90 -6.43 -15.13
N GLN A 54 3.78 -5.44 -14.25
CA GLN A 54 4.34 -5.48 -12.90
C GLN A 54 3.34 -4.88 -11.92
N GLU A 55 3.09 -5.59 -10.83
CA GLU A 55 2.25 -5.10 -9.75
C GLU A 55 2.85 -5.41 -8.39
N GLU A 56 2.50 -4.58 -7.42
CA GLU A 56 2.89 -4.77 -6.05
C GLU A 56 1.77 -4.29 -5.14
N THR A 57 1.44 -5.10 -4.14
CA THR A 57 0.46 -4.78 -3.11
C THR A 57 1.16 -4.84 -1.77
N TRP A 58 0.98 -3.81 -0.93
CA TRP A 58 1.52 -3.80 0.42
C TRP A 58 0.49 -3.33 1.43
N ARG A 59 0.68 -3.76 2.69
CA ARG A 59 -0.21 -3.51 3.83
C ARG A 59 -1.68 -3.86 3.62
N SER A 60 -1.99 -4.67 2.60
CA SER A 60 -3.36 -4.98 2.15
C SER A 60 -4.23 -3.74 1.84
N LYS A 61 -3.60 -2.58 1.62
CA LYS A 61 -4.29 -1.28 1.47
C LYS A 61 -3.72 -0.39 0.38
N TYR A 62 -2.58 -0.74 -0.19
CA TYR A 62 -2.00 -0.02 -1.30
C TYR A 62 -1.71 -0.97 -2.44
N TYR A 63 -1.83 -0.44 -3.64
CA TYR A 63 -1.51 -1.14 -4.87
C TYR A 63 -0.81 -0.19 -5.83
N LEU A 64 0.22 -0.71 -6.51
CA LEU A 64 0.91 -0.02 -7.58
C LEU A 64 1.07 -1.01 -8.73
N GLY A 65 0.65 -0.61 -9.93
CA GLY A 65 0.68 -1.45 -11.11
C GLY A 65 1.19 -0.68 -12.31
N LEU A 66 2.03 -1.31 -13.12
CA LEU A 66 2.59 -0.74 -14.34
C LEU A 66 2.07 -1.51 -15.55
N ASP A 67 1.50 -0.77 -16.49
CA ASP A 67 1.26 -1.19 -17.86
C ASP A 67 2.33 -0.54 -18.74
N ARG A 68 3.35 -1.31 -19.12
CA ARG A 68 4.46 -0.87 -19.97
C ARG A 68 4.02 -0.66 -21.40
N SER A 69 3.04 -1.44 -21.86
CA SER A 69 2.54 -1.41 -23.24
C SER A 69 1.86 -0.06 -23.51
N ASN A 70 1.00 0.37 -22.58
CA ASN A 70 0.25 1.62 -22.68
C ASN A 70 0.92 2.79 -21.92
N LYS A 71 2.07 2.56 -21.27
CA LYS A 71 2.79 3.55 -20.46
C LYS A 71 1.93 4.18 -19.37
N LYS A 72 1.11 3.35 -18.70
CA LYS A 72 0.23 3.79 -17.62
C LYS A 72 0.66 3.20 -16.30
N LEU A 73 0.61 4.01 -15.26
CA LEU A 73 0.83 3.62 -13.88
C LEU A 73 -0.50 3.73 -13.14
N ILE A 74 -0.92 2.63 -12.51
CA ILE A 74 -2.09 2.60 -11.63
C ILE A 74 -1.57 2.67 -10.20
N TYR A 75 -2.10 3.62 -9.42
CA TYR A 75 -1.91 3.64 -7.98
C TYR A 75 -3.28 3.59 -7.30
N ALA A 76 -3.40 2.79 -6.24
CA ALA A 76 -4.61 2.75 -5.45
C ALA A 76 -4.32 2.72 -3.95
N ASN A 77 -5.15 3.47 -3.21
CA ASN A 77 -5.10 3.57 -1.75
C ASN A 77 -6.50 3.36 -1.18
N TRP A 78 -6.63 2.42 -0.24
CA TRP A 78 -7.87 2.07 0.46
C TRP A 78 -7.85 2.44 1.96
N THR A 79 -7.03 3.42 2.38
CA THR A 79 -6.90 3.80 3.80
C THR A 79 -8.03 4.68 4.34
N ALA A 80 -8.59 5.58 3.54
CA ALA A 80 -9.70 6.47 3.95
C ALA A 80 -10.81 6.48 2.90
N GLU A 81 -10.54 7.08 1.74
CA GLU A 81 -11.40 7.01 0.56
C GLU A 81 -10.73 6.15 -0.50
N ILE A 82 -11.53 5.32 -1.18
CA ILE A 82 -11.04 4.48 -2.26
C ILE A 82 -10.67 5.38 -3.42
N LYS A 83 -9.37 5.60 -3.60
CA LYS A 83 -8.85 6.41 -4.70
C LYS A 83 -7.98 5.52 -5.58
N ILE A 84 -8.37 5.41 -6.85
CA ILE A 84 -7.59 4.74 -7.90
C ILE A 84 -7.17 5.82 -8.89
N ASP A 85 -5.88 6.11 -8.92
CA ASP A 85 -5.26 7.07 -9.83
C ASP A 85 -4.67 6.33 -11.03
N LEU A 86 -5.01 6.79 -12.23
CA LEU A 86 -4.40 6.34 -13.48
C LEU A 86 -3.50 7.46 -14.01
N ILE A 87 -2.20 7.19 -14.04
CA ILE A 87 -1.17 8.18 -14.37
C ILE A 87 -0.53 7.80 -15.70
N ASP A 88 -0.58 8.72 -16.65
CA ASP A 88 0.10 8.58 -17.94
C ASP A 88 1.59 8.93 -17.79
N LEU A 89 2.45 7.92 -17.89
CA LEU A 89 3.90 8.08 -17.76
C LEU A 89 4.51 8.88 -18.90
N THR A 90 3.81 9.04 -20.04
CA THR A 90 4.30 9.88 -21.13
C THR A 90 4.36 11.36 -20.74
N GLN A 91 3.55 11.79 -19.77
CA GLN A 91 3.49 13.18 -19.30
C GLN A 91 4.50 13.46 -18.19
N ILE A 92 5.08 12.42 -17.59
CA ILE A 92 6.01 12.50 -16.48
C ILE A 92 7.43 12.73 -16.99
N GLY A 93 8.13 13.70 -16.38
CA GLY A 93 9.53 14.02 -16.69
C GLY A 93 10.51 13.49 -15.67
N LYS A 94 10.08 13.39 -14.41
CA LYS A 94 10.95 12.97 -13.31
C LYS A 94 10.15 12.22 -12.27
N VAL A 95 10.77 11.18 -11.70
CA VAL A 95 10.32 10.52 -10.49
C VAL A 95 11.35 10.76 -9.38
N SER A 96 10.90 10.94 -8.15
CA SER A 96 11.77 11.08 -6.98
C SER A 96 11.10 10.59 -5.71
N ILE A 97 11.88 10.02 -4.80
CA ILE A 97 11.42 9.67 -3.46
C ILE A 97 11.55 10.89 -2.53
N GLN A 98 10.50 11.18 -1.78
CA GLN A 98 10.53 12.12 -0.67
C GLN A 98 10.30 11.37 0.64
N GLU A 99 11.26 11.45 1.55
CA GLU A 99 11.19 10.87 2.88
C GLU A 99 11.17 11.99 3.92
N SER A 100 10.24 11.94 4.87
CA SER A 100 10.22 12.78 6.06
C SER A 100 10.57 11.94 7.28
N ALA A 101 11.49 12.43 8.10
CA ALA A 101 11.90 11.77 9.32
C ALA A 101 12.19 12.79 10.43
N ARG A 102 11.87 12.41 11.66
CA ARG A 102 12.19 13.19 12.87
C ARG A 102 13.21 12.46 13.73
N PHE A 103 13.95 13.23 14.50
CA PHE A 103 14.85 12.69 15.52
C PHE A 103 14.15 12.74 16.87
N VAL A 104 14.01 11.60 17.52
CA VAL A 104 13.40 11.46 18.85
C VAL A 104 14.48 11.04 19.83
N GLY A 105 14.65 11.78 20.93
CA GLY A 105 15.62 11.49 21.99
C GLY A 105 16.48 12.70 22.40
N LEU A 106 17.21 12.55 23.50
CA LEU A 106 18.09 13.58 24.09
C LEU A 106 19.56 13.13 24.03
N GLY A 107 20.45 14.06 23.67
CA GLY A 107 21.90 13.83 23.65
C GLY A 107 22.33 12.75 22.64
N SER A 108 23.07 11.75 23.11
CA SER A 108 23.60 10.63 22.31
C SER A 108 22.57 9.55 21.95
N SER A 109 21.34 9.61 22.50
CA SER A 109 20.27 8.64 22.24
C SER A 109 19.30 9.05 21.11
N LYS A 110 19.66 10.04 20.29
CA LYS A 110 18.82 10.50 19.17
C LYS A 110 18.59 9.37 18.16
N ARG A 111 17.35 8.89 18.09
CA ARG A 111 16.90 7.91 17.11
C ARG A 111 16.18 8.62 15.97
N ARG A 112 16.55 8.30 14.73
CA ARG A 112 15.78 8.71 13.54
C ARG A 112 14.53 7.83 13.43
N VAL A 113 13.37 8.47 13.31
CA VAL A 113 12.07 7.84 13.09
C VAL A 113 11.53 8.37 11.77
N CYS A 114 11.25 7.47 10.83
CA CYS A 114 10.63 7.84 9.56
C CYS A 114 9.14 8.10 9.80
N ASP A 115 8.66 9.26 9.36
CA ASP A 115 7.26 9.65 9.47
C ASP A 115 6.51 9.42 8.16
N LEU A 116 7.14 9.66 7.00
CA LEU A 116 6.45 9.60 5.71
C LEU A 116 7.39 9.17 4.58
N ILE A 117 6.90 8.32 3.67
CA ILE A 117 7.58 7.98 2.41
C ILE A 117 6.61 8.21 1.26
N LEU A 118 6.99 9.12 0.35
CA LEU A 118 6.22 9.48 -0.83
C LEU A 118 7.03 9.21 -2.10
N LEU A 119 6.34 8.79 -3.16
CA LEU A 119 6.87 8.77 -4.51
C LEU A 119 6.24 9.90 -5.32
N LYS A 120 7.06 10.85 -5.76
CA LYS A 120 6.63 12.03 -6.49
C LYS A 120 6.93 11.89 -7.98
N LEU A 121 5.92 12.11 -8.80
CA LEU A 121 6.01 12.10 -10.26
C LEU A 121 5.73 13.51 -10.78
N LYS A 122 6.78 14.20 -11.24
CA LYS A 122 6.68 15.57 -11.75
C LYS A 122 6.38 15.56 -13.25
N LEU A 123 5.40 16.36 -13.68
CA LEU A 123 5.04 16.50 -15.09
C LEU A 123 6.09 17.30 -15.86
N ASN A 124 6.27 17.02 -17.15
CA ASN A 124 7.29 17.66 -18.00
C ASN A 124 7.08 19.17 -18.20
N GLN A 125 5.83 19.62 -18.24
CA GLN A 125 5.48 20.98 -18.71
C GLN A 125 4.73 21.80 -17.66
N GLN A 126 4.56 21.30 -16.44
CA GLN A 126 3.79 21.95 -15.40
C GLN A 126 4.49 21.77 -14.06
N ASP A 127 4.32 22.73 -13.15
CA ASP A 127 4.74 22.56 -11.75
C ASP A 127 3.75 21.71 -10.93
N LYS A 128 3.05 20.79 -11.62
CA LYS A 128 2.17 19.81 -11.02
C LYS A 128 2.94 18.51 -10.81
N GLU A 129 2.61 17.83 -9.73
CA GLU A 129 3.15 16.53 -9.39
C GLU A 129 2.04 15.58 -8.92
N HIS A 130 2.15 14.32 -9.30
CA HIS A 130 1.41 13.26 -8.64
C HIS A 130 2.22 12.80 -7.43
N THR A 131 1.57 12.77 -6.26
CA THR A 131 2.18 12.29 -5.02
C THR A 131 1.53 10.98 -4.62
N LEU A 132 2.31 9.91 -4.61
CA LEU A 132 1.88 8.59 -4.20
C LEU A 132 2.43 8.30 -2.81
N GLU A 133 1.54 8.02 -1.87
CA GLU A 133 1.90 7.68 -0.50
C GLU A 133 2.30 6.21 -0.41
N LEU A 134 3.52 5.94 0.02
CA LEU A 134 3.99 4.57 0.25
C LEU A 134 3.91 4.18 1.72
N TYR A 135 4.15 5.16 2.61
CA TYR A 135 4.12 4.98 4.05
C TYR A 135 3.75 6.28 4.75
N ASP A 136 2.98 6.15 5.84
CA ASP A 136 2.60 7.22 6.76
C ASP A 136 2.57 6.65 8.20
N ALA A 137 3.37 7.23 9.09
CA ALA A 137 3.51 6.83 10.49
C ALA A 137 2.27 7.14 11.34
N GLU A 138 1.39 8.04 10.88
CA GLU A 138 0.09 8.27 11.53
C GLU A 138 -0.88 7.10 11.25
N LYS A 139 -0.70 6.42 10.11
CA LYS A 139 -1.53 5.28 9.70
C LYS A 139 -0.97 3.94 10.16
N PHE A 140 0.35 3.86 10.32
CA PHE A 140 1.06 2.62 10.62
C PHE A 140 2.19 2.85 11.63
N SER A 141 2.32 1.94 12.59
CA SER A 141 3.30 2.09 13.68
C SER A 141 4.72 1.63 13.35
N ASP A 142 4.90 0.91 12.24
CA ASP A 142 6.13 0.23 11.87
C ASP A 142 6.47 0.42 10.39
N LEU A 143 7.72 0.20 9.99
CA LEU A 143 8.11 0.08 8.58
C LEU A 143 8.28 -1.41 8.23
N GLN A 144 7.71 -1.85 7.11
CA GLN A 144 7.69 -3.22 6.61
C GLN A 144 8.33 -3.35 5.21
N GLY A 145 9.34 -2.52 4.91
CA GLY A 145 10.09 -2.58 3.64
C GLY A 145 9.69 -1.54 2.59
N GLU A 146 8.99 -0.48 2.98
CA GLU A 146 8.55 0.59 2.09
C GLU A 146 9.73 1.39 1.51
N GLY A 147 10.86 1.48 2.21
CA GLY A 147 12.08 2.11 1.69
C GLY A 147 12.63 1.39 0.45
N PRO A 148 12.94 0.08 0.53
CA PRO A 148 13.29 -0.74 -0.64
C PRO A 148 12.23 -0.71 -1.74
N LEU A 149 10.94 -0.76 -1.39
CA LEU A 149 9.83 -0.67 -2.35
C LEU A 149 9.86 0.67 -3.11
N ALA A 150 10.06 1.78 -2.40
CA ALA A 150 10.16 3.11 -3.00
C ALA A 150 11.31 3.17 -4.02
N LYS A 151 12.50 2.68 -3.65
CA LYS A 151 13.68 2.64 -4.54
C LYS A 151 13.46 1.77 -5.77
N LYS A 152 12.83 0.60 -5.58
CA LYS A 152 12.47 -0.31 -6.69
C LYS A 152 11.57 0.41 -7.69
N TRP A 153 10.50 1.03 -7.22
CA TRP A 153 9.51 1.68 -8.09
C TRP A 153 10.03 2.98 -8.72
N GLU A 154 10.82 3.78 -7.99
CA GLU A 154 11.55 4.90 -8.58
C GLU A 154 12.43 4.42 -9.75
N GLY A 155 13.19 3.35 -9.56
CA GLY A 155 14.05 2.78 -10.61
C GLY A 155 13.26 2.30 -11.83
N ILE A 156 12.17 1.56 -11.61
CA ILE A 156 11.31 1.06 -12.70
C ILE A 156 10.71 2.22 -13.49
N ILE A 157 10.10 3.19 -12.81
CA ILE A 157 9.44 4.34 -13.46
C ILE A 157 10.47 5.20 -14.19
N GLN A 158 11.64 5.44 -13.57
CA GLN A 158 12.72 6.20 -14.19
C GLN A 158 13.22 5.53 -15.49
N GLN A 159 13.30 4.20 -15.52
CA GLN A 159 13.66 3.45 -16.73
C GLN A 159 12.60 3.61 -17.83
N GLU A 160 11.31 3.52 -17.48
CA GLU A 160 10.22 3.68 -18.45
C GLU A 160 10.16 5.10 -19.02
N ILE A 161 10.42 6.13 -18.20
CA ILE A 161 10.55 7.52 -18.64
C ILE A 161 11.76 7.68 -19.57
N LYS A 162 12.93 7.12 -19.24
CA LYS A 162 14.12 7.22 -20.09
C LYS A 162 13.96 6.50 -21.42
N ARG A 163 13.32 5.32 -21.44
CA ARG A 163 13.06 4.57 -22.67
C ARG A 163 12.26 5.39 -23.69
N LYS A 164 11.41 6.31 -23.24
CA LYS A 164 10.73 7.29 -24.12
C LYS A 164 11.71 8.18 -24.89
N LEU A 165 12.81 8.60 -24.26
CA LEU A 165 13.76 9.57 -24.83
C LEU A 165 14.67 8.97 -25.92
N VAL A 166 14.72 7.64 -26.05
CA VAL A 166 15.62 6.94 -26.99
C VAL A 166 14.94 6.59 -28.33
N ILE A 167 13.61 6.71 -28.42
CA ILE A 167 12.83 6.39 -29.63
C ILE A 167 12.44 7.68 -30.39
N VAL A 168 13.18 8.78 -30.20
CA VAL A 168 12.99 10.04 -30.93
C VAL A 168 14.20 10.29 -31.83
#